data_AF-A0A3P7I9H3-F1
#
_entry.id   AF-A0A3P7I9H3-F1
#
_cell.length_a   1.000
_cell.length_b   1.000
_cell.length_c   1.000
_cell.angle_alpha   90.00
_cell.angle_beta   90.00
_cell.angle_gamma   90.00
#
_symmetry.space_group_name_H-M   'P 1'
#
loop_
_entity.id
_entity.type
_entity.pdbx_description
1 polymer ?
#
loop_
_entity_poly.entity_id
_entity_poly.type
_entity_poly.pdbx_seq_one_letter_code
_entity_poly.pdbx_strand_id
1 'polypeptide(L)'
;MKNPAQRAHIYFKAKPLVDQYTKDPNNFEDFCKAYEKIINEEVEKARLMADPTSAEGQRLIQEQIQLENINYSYAQALEHTPEAYIPVHMLYIRMEINGHPVKAFVDSGAQVSILSEACAQRCELSHLIDKRFTGTARGQVKVEDHFFPCNFDVMTDREMDLLLGLNILKRHRCNINLKTNMLEMGDGTKTPFLSEAEIHAHLEDLAES
;
A
#
# COMPACT_ATOMS: atom_id res chain seq x y z
N MET A 1 17.77 -23.85 -0.44
CA MET A 1 17.12 -22.99 -1.46
C MET A 1 17.26 -21.53 -1.04
N LYS A 2 17.71 -20.62 -1.93
CA LYS A 2 18.07 -19.22 -1.57
C LYS A 2 16.91 -18.21 -1.70
N ASN A 3 15.81 -18.54 -2.38
CA ASN A 3 14.69 -17.62 -2.63
C ASN A 3 13.52 -17.86 -1.63
N PRO A 4 13.13 -16.86 -0.81
CA PRO A 4 12.02 -16.96 0.14
C PRO A 4 10.65 -17.26 -0.48
N ALA A 5 10.33 -16.69 -1.64
CA ALA A 5 9.05 -16.93 -2.33
C ALA A 5 8.94 -18.38 -2.84
N GLN A 6 10.05 -18.94 -3.34
CA GLN A 6 10.11 -20.36 -3.74
C GLN A 6 9.91 -21.29 -2.53
N ARG A 7 10.47 -20.95 -1.37
CA ARG A 7 10.26 -21.71 -0.12
C ARG A 7 8.80 -21.68 0.32
N ALA A 8 8.16 -20.50 0.29
CA ALA A 8 6.75 -20.37 0.64
C ALA A 8 5.85 -21.17 -0.32
N HIS A 9 6.08 -21.09 -1.63
CA HIS A 9 5.31 -21.84 -2.62
C HIS A 9 5.39 -23.36 -2.43
N ILE A 10 6.59 -23.90 -2.18
CA ILE A 10 6.78 -25.34 -1.93
C ILE A 10 6.16 -25.75 -0.60
N TYR A 11 6.29 -24.90 0.43
CA TYR A 11 5.65 -25.14 1.74
C TYR A 11 4.14 -25.34 1.61
N PHE A 12 3.45 -24.50 0.85
CA PHE A 12 2.00 -24.64 0.68
C PHE A 12 1.59 -25.87 -0.12
N LYS A 13 2.37 -26.29 -1.13
CA LYS A 13 2.07 -27.47 -1.95
C LYS A 13 2.34 -28.80 -1.27
N ALA A 14 3.33 -28.87 -0.38
CA ALA A 14 3.79 -30.13 0.21
C ALA A 14 4.01 -29.99 1.72
N LYS A 15 3.14 -29.23 2.40
CA LYS A 15 3.27 -28.88 3.82
C LYS A 15 3.63 -30.08 4.71
N PRO A 16 2.96 -31.25 4.64
CA PRO A 16 3.31 -32.39 5.48
C PRO A 16 4.74 -32.90 5.25
N LEU A 17 5.23 -32.90 4.01
CA LEU A 17 6.60 -33.32 3.68
C LEU A 17 7.64 -32.30 4.14
N VAL A 18 7.34 -31.02 3.96
CA VAL A 18 8.23 -29.93 4.40
C VAL A 18 8.29 -29.88 5.93
N ASP A 19 7.18 -30.12 6.62
CA ASP A 19 7.13 -30.19 8.08
C ASP A 19 7.98 -31.38 8.60
N GLN A 20 7.88 -32.57 8.00
CA GLN A 20 8.73 -33.72 8.40
C GLN A 20 10.22 -33.45 8.12
N TYR A 21 10.55 -32.93 6.94
CA TYR A 21 11.93 -32.60 6.58
C TYR A 21 12.54 -31.51 7.48
N THR A 22 11.74 -30.50 7.84
CA THR A 22 12.20 -29.41 8.71
C THR A 22 12.38 -29.87 10.15
N LYS A 23 11.54 -30.81 10.62
CA LYS A 23 11.60 -31.39 11.96
C LYS A 23 12.83 -32.28 12.14
N ASP A 24 13.07 -33.20 11.21
CA ASP A 24 14.26 -34.04 11.20
C ASP A 24 14.62 -34.49 9.77
N PRO A 25 15.63 -33.87 9.13
CA PRO A 25 16.04 -34.20 7.77
C PRO A 25 16.53 -35.65 7.57
N ASN A 26 16.93 -36.34 8.65
CA ASN A 26 17.46 -37.70 8.58
C ASN A 26 16.40 -38.78 8.87
N ASN A 27 15.21 -38.37 9.30
CA ASN A 27 14.11 -39.29 9.56
C ASN A 27 13.38 -39.63 8.26
N PHE A 28 14.01 -40.49 7.47
CA PHE A 28 13.49 -40.94 6.19
C PHE A 28 12.21 -41.76 6.34
N GLU A 29 12.04 -42.48 7.46
CA GLU A 29 10.87 -43.32 7.72
C GLU A 29 9.59 -42.47 7.82
N ASP A 30 9.59 -41.43 8.65
CA ASP A 30 8.41 -40.56 8.79
C ASP A 30 8.17 -39.71 7.55
N PHE A 31 9.22 -39.35 6.82
CA PHE A 31 9.10 -38.72 5.50
C PHE A 31 8.40 -39.64 4.50
N CYS A 32 8.80 -40.92 4.42
CA CYS A 32 8.17 -41.92 3.56
C CYS A 32 6.70 -42.16 3.94
N LYS A 33 6.38 -42.27 5.23
CA LYS A 33 4.98 -42.41 5.69
C LYS A 33 4.11 -41.21 5.29
N ALA A 34 4.64 -39.99 5.43
CA ALA A 34 3.94 -38.79 4.99
C ALA A 34 3.73 -38.76 3.48
N TYR A 35 4.73 -39.23 2.71
CA TYR A 35 4.63 -39.34 1.25
C TYR A 35 3.60 -40.39 0.80
N GLU A 36 3.64 -41.59 1.37
CA GLU A 36 2.67 -42.66 1.08
C GLU A 36 1.24 -42.22 1.39
N LYS A 37 1.05 -41.50 2.50
CA LYS A 37 -0.26 -40.94 2.85
C LYS A 37 -0.77 -39.97 1.79
N ILE A 38 0.07 -39.05 1.29
CA ILE A 38 -0.30 -38.13 0.22
C ILE A 38 -0.69 -38.89 -1.06
N ILE A 39 0.09 -39.92 -1.43
CA ILE A 39 -0.22 -40.74 -2.61
C ILE A 39 -1.57 -41.45 -2.46
N ASN A 40 -1.83 -42.05 -1.30
CA ASN A 40 -3.10 -42.74 -1.06
C ASN A 40 -4.31 -41.78 -1.07
N GLU A 41 -4.16 -40.58 -0.51
CA GLU A 41 -5.19 -39.54 -0.55
C GLU A 41 -5.48 -39.07 -1.98
N GLU A 42 -4.44 -38.87 -2.80
CA GLU A 42 -4.60 -38.49 -4.21
C GLU A 42 -5.24 -39.61 -5.05
N VAL A 43 -4.88 -40.87 -4.81
CA VAL A 43 -5.50 -42.03 -5.49
C VAL A 43 -6.98 -42.14 -5.14
N GLU A 44 -7.34 -42.00 -3.87
CA GLU A 44 -8.75 -42.07 -3.43
C GLU A 44 -9.54 -40.88 -3.99
N LYS A 45 -8.97 -39.68 -3.96
CA LYS A 45 -9.58 -38.48 -4.56
C LYS A 45 -9.81 -38.66 -6.07
N ALA A 46 -8.83 -39.18 -6.80
CA ALA A 46 -8.96 -39.48 -8.23
C ALA A 46 -10.04 -40.54 -8.49
N ARG A 47 -10.13 -41.57 -7.63
CA ARG A 47 -11.19 -42.58 -7.72
C ARG A 47 -12.58 -41.97 -7.53
N LEU A 48 -12.74 -41.11 -6.52
CA LEU A 48 -14.00 -40.41 -6.25
C LEU A 48 -14.39 -39.49 -7.42
N MET A 49 -13.44 -38.75 -7.98
CA MET A 49 -13.68 -37.87 -9.14
C MET A 49 -13.98 -38.65 -10.43
N ALA A 50 -13.44 -39.86 -10.60
CA ALA A 50 -13.72 -40.70 -11.77
C ALA A 50 -15.12 -41.33 -11.77
N ASP A 51 -15.77 -41.42 -10.61
CA ASP A 51 -17.13 -41.93 -10.47
C ASP A 51 -18.17 -40.84 -10.78
N PRO A 52 -18.90 -40.92 -11.91
CA PRO A 52 -19.89 -39.91 -12.30
C PRO A 52 -21.08 -39.82 -11.35
N THR A 53 -21.30 -40.85 -10.53
CA THR A 53 -22.44 -40.95 -9.59
C THR A 53 -22.09 -40.50 -8.17
N SER A 54 -20.80 -40.27 -7.88
CA SER A 54 -20.34 -39.81 -6.58
C SER A 54 -20.62 -38.31 -6.40
N ALA A 55 -21.50 -37.98 -5.46
CA ALA A 55 -21.76 -36.58 -5.08
C ALA A 55 -20.50 -35.88 -4.52
N GLU A 56 -19.65 -36.63 -3.82
CA GLU A 56 -18.37 -36.12 -3.32
C GLU A 56 -17.37 -35.90 -4.48
N GLY A 57 -17.31 -36.81 -5.45
CA GLY A 57 -16.51 -36.66 -6.66
C GLY A 57 -16.91 -35.42 -7.47
N GLN A 58 -18.21 -35.22 -7.69
CA GLN A 58 -18.75 -34.02 -8.34
C GLN A 58 -18.40 -32.74 -7.59
N ARG A 59 -18.46 -32.74 -6.25
CA ARG A 59 -18.04 -31.60 -5.42
C ARG A 59 -16.55 -31.28 -5.59
N LEU A 60 -15.69 -32.30 -5.57
CA LEU A 60 -14.25 -32.14 -5.77
C LEU A 60 -13.91 -31.60 -7.17
N ILE A 61 -14.60 -32.09 -8.20
CA ILE A 61 -14.47 -31.56 -9.57
C ILE A 61 -14.90 -30.09 -9.62
N GLN A 62 -16.03 -29.75 -8.99
CA GLN A 62 -16.53 -28.37 -8.96
C GLN A 62 -15.55 -27.43 -8.24
N GLU A 63 -15.02 -27.85 -7.08
CA GLU A 63 -14.00 -27.09 -6.35
C GLU A 63 -12.73 -26.89 -7.20
N GLN A 64 -12.30 -27.91 -7.94
CA GLN A 64 -11.14 -27.79 -8.84
C GLN A 64 -11.38 -26.82 -10.00
N ILE A 65 -12.53 -26.92 -10.68
CA ILE A 65 -12.91 -25.99 -11.75
C ILE A 65 -13.00 -24.56 -11.21
N GLN A 66 -13.58 -24.38 -10.03
CA GLN A 66 -13.67 -23.07 -9.39
C GLN A 66 -12.28 -22.49 -9.10
N LEU A 67 -11.37 -23.29 -8.55
CA LEU A 67 -9.99 -22.88 -8.30
C LEU A 67 -9.24 -22.53 -9.58
N GLU A 68 -9.41 -23.32 -10.65
CA GLU A 68 -8.82 -23.04 -11.96
C GLU A 68 -9.31 -21.71 -12.54
N ASN A 69 -10.62 -21.44 -12.45
CA ASN A 69 -11.19 -20.17 -12.90
C ASN A 69 -10.68 -18.97 -12.10
N ILE A 70 -10.58 -19.11 -10.76
CA ILE A 70 -10.01 -18.07 -9.90
C ILE A 70 -8.55 -17.80 -10.27
N ASN A 71 -7.74 -18.86 -10.44
CA ASN A 71 -6.34 -18.74 -10.80
C ASN A 71 -6.14 -18.10 -12.18
N TYR A 72 -6.99 -18.47 -13.15
CA TYR A 72 -6.98 -17.86 -14.47
C TYR A 72 -7.31 -16.36 -14.40
N SER A 73 -8.39 -16.00 -13.68
CA SER A 73 -8.76 -14.60 -13.46
C SER A 73 -7.66 -13.82 -12.73
N TYR A 74 -7.00 -14.43 -11.76
CA TYR A 74 -5.90 -13.83 -11.02
C TYR A 74 -4.69 -13.58 -11.92
N ALA A 75 -4.28 -14.56 -12.73
CA ALA A 75 -3.19 -14.41 -13.69
C ALA A 75 -3.49 -13.31 -14.73
N GLN A 76 -4.72 -13.29 -15.25
CA GLN A 76 -5.18 -12.25 -16.18
C GLN A 76 -5.14 -10.86 -15.55
N ALA A 77 -5.54 -10.75 -14.28
CA ALA A 77 -5.47 -9.47 -13.58
C ALA A 77 -4.03 -9.06 -13.27
N LEU A 78 -3.12 -9.98 -12.95
CA LEU A 78 -1.70 -9.63 -12.82
C LEU A 78 -1.08 -9.14 -14.14
N GLU A 79 -1.53 -9.68 -15.28
CA GLU A 79 -1.04 -9.30 -16.61
C GLU A 79 -1.63 -7.96 -17.09
N HIS A 80 -2.92 -7.73 -16.86
CA HIS A 80 -3.66 -6.62 -17.46
C HIS A 80 -4.12 -5.54 -16.48
N THR A 81 -4.14 -5.83 -15.19
CA THR A 81 -4.65 -4.94 -14.12
C THR A 81 -3.86 -5.15 -12.82
N PRO A 82 -2.52 -5.03 -12.84
CA PRO A 82 -1.68 -5.30 -11.68
C PRO A 82 -2.09 -4.46 -10.46
N GLU A 83 -2.63 -3.26 -10.67
CA GLU A 83 -3.19 -2.37 -9.64
C GLU A 83 -4.36 -2.94 -8.84
N ALA A 84 -5.05 -3.99 -9.34
CA ALA A 84 -6.09 -4.68 -8.56
C ALA A 84 -5.49 -5.51 -7.40
N TYR A 85 -4.19 -5.80 -7.45
CA TYR A 85 -3.49 -6.67 -6.50
C TYR A 85 -2.22 -6.07 -5.91
N ILE A 86 -1.71 -4.98 -6.49
CA ILE A 86 -0.60 -4.19 -5.94
C ILE A 86 -1.20 -2.94 -5.26
N PRO A 87 -1.00 -2.75 -3.96
CA PRO A 87 -1.46 -1.54 -3.27
C PRO A 87 -0.92 -0.28 -3.96
N VAL A 88 -1.81 0.65 -4.30
CA VAL A 88 -1.41 1.96 -4.80
C VAL A 88 -1.14 2.86 -3.59
N HIS A 89 0.06 3.42 -3.51
CA HIS A 89 0.40 4.36 -2.45
C HIS A 89 -0.08 5.77 -2.80
N MET A 90 -0.46 6.49 -1.77
CA MET A 90 -0.94 7.86 -1.88
C MET A 90 0.16 8.84 -2.29
N LEU A 91 -0.24 9.97 -2.86
CA LEU A 91 0.69 10.98 -3.34
C LEU A 91 1.13 11.88 -2.20
N TYR A 92 2.43 11.86 -1.90
CA TYR A 92 3.04 12.78 -0.95
C TYR A 92 4.19 13.54 -1.61
N ILE A 93 4.42 14.78 -1.19
CA ILE A 93 5.59 15.57 -1.61
C ILE A 93 6.35 16.10 -0.39
N ARG A 94 7.63 16.41 -0.60
CA ARG A 94 8.44 17.14 0.38
C ARG A 94 8.22 18.63 0.21
N MET A 95 8.14 19.32 1.33
CA MET A 95 8.15 20.78 1.38
C MET A 95 8.70 21.26 2.72
N GLU A 96 8.91 22.57 2.82
CA GLU A 96 9.33 23.21 4.06
C GLU A 96 8.37 24.33 4.44
N ILE A 97 8.10 24.49 5.73
CA ILE A 97 7.39 25.66 6.26
C ILE A 97 8.26 26.26 7.37
N ASN A 98 8.63 27.53 7.23
CA ASN A 98 9.57 28.20 8.13
C ASN A 98 10.89 27.41 8.35
N GLY A 99 11.37 26.70 7.33
CA GLY A 99 12.58 25.87 7.40
C GLY A 99 12.40 24.49 8.07
N HIS A 100 11.18 24.17 8.53
CA HIS A 100 10.87 22.84 9.04
C HIS A 100 10.38 21.93 7.91
N PRO A 101 10.94 20.71 7.76
CA PRO A 101 10.48 19.77 6.75
C PRO A 101 9.06 19.28 7.06
N VAL A 102 8.26 19.19 6.01
CA VAL A 102 6.87 18.73 6.04
C VAL A 102 6.65 17.80 4.85
N LYS A 103 5.97 16.67 5.09
CA LYS A 103 5.49 15.80 4.03
C LYS A 103 3.99 16.08 3.84
N ALA A 104 3.61 16.51 2.64
CA ALA A 104 2.25 16.92 2.35
C ALA A 104 1.52 15.86 1.55
N PHE A 105 0.36 15.42 2.03
CA PHE A 105 -0.56 14.56 1.29
C PHE A 105 -1.25 15.37 0.19
N VAL A 106 -1.18 14.92 -1.07
CA VAL A 106 -1.76 15.63 -2.22
C VAL A 106 -3.12 15.03 -2.55
N ASP A 107 -4.19 15.81 -2.33
CA ASP A 107 -5.56 15.37 -2.55
C ASP A 107 -6.36 16.39 -3.36
N SER A 108 -6.63 16.06 -4.62
CA SER A 108 -7.45 16.91 -5.51
C SER A 108 -8.96 16.81 -5.21
N GLY A 109 -9.39 15.82 -4.43
CA GLY A 109 -10.77 15.65 -3.96
C GLY A 109 -11.11 16.55 -2.78
N ALA A 110 -10.12 17.03 -2.03
CA ALA A 110 -10.33 17.98 -0.94
C ALA A 110 -10.48 19.41 -1.47
N GLN A 111 -11.56 20.10 -1.08
CA GLN A 111 -11.79 21.49 -1.50
C GLN A 111 -10.77 22.46 -0.86
N VAL A 112 -10.39 22.20 0.39
CA VAL A 112 -9.50 23.04 1.20
C VAL A 112 -8.26 22.27 1.61
N SER A 113 -7.17 22.99 1.84
CA SER A 113 -5.92 22.43 2.39
C SER A 113 -5.95 22.54 3.90
N ILE A 114 -5.57 21.46 4.57
CA ILE A 114 -5.67 21.32 6.03
C ILE A 114 -4.26 21.18 6.60
N LEU A 115 -3.96 21.89 7.67
CA LEU A 115 -2.70 21.80 8.42
C LEU A 115 -3.03 21.27 9.83
N SER A 116 -2.33 20.25 10.30
CA SER A 116 -2.54 19.80 11.67
C SER A 116 -2.06 20.84 12.67
N GLU A 117 -2.71 20.92 13.83
CA GLU A 117 -2.32 21.83 14.91
C GLU A 117 -0.88 21.53 15.39
N ALA A 118 -0.50 20.25 15.44
CA ALA A 118 0.85 19.83 15.78
C ALA A 118 1.89 20.32 14.74
N CYS A 119 1.59 20.18 13.44
CA CYS A 119 2.44 20.71 12.38
C CYS A 119 2.53 22.24 12.44
N ALA A 120 1.42 22.93 12.71
CA ALA A 120 1.40 24.38 12.87
C ALA A 120 2.27 24.86 14.05
N GLN A 121 2.28 24.13 15.17
CA GLN A 121 3.16 24.40 16.31
C GLN A 121 4.63 24.15 15.96
N ARG A 122 4.93 22.99 15.37
CA ARG A 122 6.28 22.61 14.96
C ARG A 122 6.89 23.55 13.93
N CYS A 123 6.07 24.06 13.02
CA CYS A 123 6.49 25.02 11.98
C CYS A 123 6.38 26.49 12.44
N GLU A 124 6.15 26.73 13.73
CA GLU A 124 6.05 28.07 14.33
C GLU A 124 4.95 28.97 13.74
N LEU A 125 3.89 28.38 13.18
CA LEU A 125 2.76 29.11 12.58
C LEU A 125 1.64 29.43 13.57
N SER A 126 1.71 28.99 14.82
CA SER A 126 0.62 29.15 15.80
C SER A 126 0.19 30.61 16.00
N HIS A 127 1.12 31.56 15.88
CA HIS A 127 0.84 32.99 16.02
C HIS A 127 0.12 33.61 14.79
N LEU A 128 0.05 32.88 13.67
CA LEU A 128 -0.61 33.28 12.44
C LEU A 128 -1.99 32.62 12.26
N ILE A 129 -2.45 31.84 13.25
CA ILE A 129 -3.76 31.19 13.24
C ILE A 129 -4.84 32.22 13.60
N ASP A 130 -5.68 32.56 12.63
CA ASP A 130 -6.85 33.41 12.85
C ASP A 130 -8.02 32.58 13.40
N LYS A 131 -8.31 32.74 14.70
CA LYS A 131 -9.40 32.04 15.41
C LYS A 131 -10.80 32.58 15.13
N ARG A 132 -10.94 33.66 14.33
CA ARG A 132 -12.26 34.20 13.93
C ARG A 132 -12.91 33.36 12.84
N PHE A 133 -12.07 32.72 12.02
CA PHE A 133 -12.44 31.67 11.09
C PHE A 133 -12.15 30.33 11.80
N THR A 134 -12.39 29.17 11.20
CA THR A 134 -12.20 27.83 11.80
C THR A 134 -10.73 27.48 12.12
N GLY A 135 -9.91 28.48 12.50
CA GLY A 135 -8.48 28.41 12.70
C GLY A 135 -7.77 28.44 11.36
N THR A 136 -7.71 29.57 10.66
CA THR A 136 -6.99 29.64 9.37
C THR A 136 -5.56 30.12 9.59
N ALA A 137 -4.56 29.33 9.17
CA ALA A 137 -3.16 29.73 9.14
C ALA A 137 -2.77 30.23 7.75
N ARG A 138 -1.95 31.29 7.69
CA ARG A 138 -1.32 31.77 6.46
C ARG A 138 0.18 31.61 6.57
N GLY A 139 0.82 31.06 5.54
CA GLY A 139 2.26 30.85 5.54
C GLY A 139 2.85 30.79 4.13
N GLN A 140 4.18 30.90 4.05
CA GLN A 140 4.91 30.56 2.84
C GLN A 140 5.40 29.12 2.95
N VAL A 141 5.06 28.32 1.95
CA VAL A 141 5.58 26.96 1.77
C VAL A 141 6.73 27.04 0.79
N LYS A 142 7.86 26.45 1.13
CA LYS A 142 8.95 26.24 0.19
C LYS A 142 8.86 24.85 -0.42
N VAL A 143 8.91 24.78 -1.74
CA VAL A 143 9.02 23.55 -2.52
C VAL A 143 10.28 23.69 -3.37
N GLU A 144 11.23 22.77 -3.22
CA GLU A 144 12.59 22.94 -3.73
C GLU A 144 13.15 24.31 -3.30
N ASP A 145 13.53 25.19 -4.24
CA ASP A 145 14.08 26.52 -3.95
C ASP A 145 13.07 27.67 -4.06
N HIS A 146 11.77 27.37 -4.25
CA HIS A 146 10.73 28.37 -4.53
C HIS A 146 9.71 28.47 -3.41
N PHE A 147 9.23 29.69 -3.14
CA PHE A 147 8.28 29.99 -2.07
C PHE A 147 6.88 30.29 -2.61
N PHE A 148 5.89 29.60 -2.07
CA PHE A 148 4.49 29.65 -2.48
C PHE A 148 3.61 30.14 -1.32
N PRO A 149 2.85 31.23 -1.49
CA PRO A 149 1.94 31.71 -0.46
C PRO A 149 0.71 30.80 -0.36
N CYS A 150 0.47 30.24 0.81
CA CYS A 150 -0.56 29.25 1.07
C CYS A 150 -1.41 29.62 2.29
N ASN A 151 -2.67 29.19 2.26
CA ASN A 151 -3.61 29.32 3.36
C ASN A 151 -4.14 27.92 3.71
N PHE A 152 -4.21 27.63 4.99
CA PHE A 152 -4.61 26.33 5.51
C PHE A 152 -5.68 26.50 6.57
N ASP A 153 -6.65 25.58 6.58
CA ASP A 153 -7.50 25.40 7.74
C ASP A 153 -6.77 24.51 8.75
N VAL A 154 -6.73 24.93 10.01
CA VAL A 154 -6.01 24.22 11.07
C VAL A 154 -6.97 23.31 11.80
N MET A 155 -6.61 22.03 11.88
CA MET A 155 -7.42 21.02 12.57
C MET A 155 -6.58 20.26 13.60
N THR A 156 -7.22 19.81 14.68
CA THR A 156 -6.56 19.06 15.77
C THR A 156 -6.23 17.61 15.38
N ASP A 157 -6.64 17.18 14.18
CA ASP A 157 -6.41 15.82 13.69
C ASP A 157 -4.92 15.49 13.49
N ARG A 158 -4.54 14.24 13.77
CA ARG A 158 -3.15 13.74 13.78
C ARG A 158 -2.82 12.79 12.64
N GLU A 159 -3.78 12.42 11.79
CA GLU A 159 -3.53 11.43 10.72
C GLU A 159 -2.52 11.90 9.67
N MET A 160 -2.27 13.22 9.56
CA MET A 160 -1.27 13.80 8.66
C MET A 160 -0.82 15.18 9.11
N ASP A 161 0.40 15.58 8.73
CA ASP A 161 0.90 16.94 8.97
C ASP A 161 0.15 17.99 8.14
N LEU A 162 0.03 17.74 6.84
CA LEU A 162 -0.54 18.69 5.89
C LEU A 162 -1.24 17.96 4.73
N LEU A 163 -2.49 18.35 4.47
CA LEU A 163 -3.23 18.02 3.28
C LEU A 163 -3.18 19.19 2.30
N LEU A 164 -2.69 18.93 1.09
CA LEU A 164 -2.64 19.86 -0.04
C LEU A 164 -3.87 19.67 -0.94
N GLY A 165 -4.89 20.47 -0.67
CA GLY A 165 -6.18 20.44 -1.34
C GLY A 165 -6.25 21.25 -2.64
N LEU A 166 -7.39 21.14 -3.31
CA LEU A 166 -7.67 21.75 -4.61
C LEU A 166 -7.55 23.28 -4.62
N ASN A 167 -7.80 23.95 -3.49
CA ASN A 167 -7.61 25.40 -3.36
C ASN A 167 -6.17 25.84 -3.64
N ILE A 168 -5.17 25.13 -3.09
CA ILE A 168 -3.75 25.45 -3.30
C ILE A 168 -3.30 24.93 -4.67
N LEU A 169 -3.70 23.70 -5.03
CA LEU A 169 -3.38 23.12 -6.34
C LEU A 169 -3.83 24.03 -7.50
N LYS A 170 -5.06 24.56 -7.45
CA LYS A 170 -5.55 25.50 -8.46
C LYS A 170 -4.86 26.85 -8.38
N ARG A 171 -4.65 27.39 -7.17
CA ARG A 171 -4.01 28.71 -6.97
C ARG A 171 -2.64 28.78 -7.63
N HIS A 172 -1.84 27.74 -7.43
CA HIS A 172 -0.48 27.65 -7.98
C HIS A 172 -0.41 26.88 -9.30
N ARG A 173 -1.56 26.59 -9.93
CA ARG A 173 -1.68 25.91 -11.23
C ARG A 173 -0.87 24.62 -11.30
N CYS A 174 -0.94 23.81 -10.24
CA CYS A 174 -0.19 22.57 -10.14
C CYS A 174 -0.65 21.54 -11.18
N ASN A 175 0.29 20.74 -11.64
CA ASN A 175 0.10 19.59 -12.51
C ASN A 175 0.53 18.32 -11.76
N ILE A 176 -0.42 17.44 -11.46
CA ILE A 176 -0.17 16.12 -10.86
C ILE A 176 0.22 15.18 -12.00
N ASN A 177 1.52 15.02 -12.21
CA ASN A 177 2.03 14.25 -13.34
C ASN A 177 2.40 12.83 -12.91
N LEU A 178 1.44 11.91 -13.04
CA LEU A 178 1.63 10.50 -12.71
C LEU A 178 2.55 9.78 -13.71
N LYS A 179 2.71 10.31 -14.94
CA LYS A 179 3.63 9.73 -15.93
C LYS A 179 5.10 9.92 -15.54
N THR A 180 5.44 11.07 -14.96
CA THR A 180 6.79 11.35 -14.48
C THR A 180 6.93 11.21 -12.96
N ASN A 181 5.85 10.82 -12.28
CA ASN A 181 5.74 10.70 -10.83
C ASN A 181 6.18 11.98 -10.06
N MET A 182 5.69 13.13 -10.49
CA MET A 182 6.05 14.45 -9.94
C MET A 182 4.83 15.36 -9.77
N LEU A 183 4.89 16.25 -8.79
CA LEU A 183 4.07 17.46 -8.76
C LEU A 183 4.85 18.60 -9.39
N GLU A 184 4.28 19.23 -10.41
CA GLU A 184 4.82 20.42 -11.04
C GLU A 184 3.97 21.63 -10.65
N MET A 185 4.59 22.68 -10.09
CA MET A 185 3.97 23.97 -9.79
C MET A 185 3.86 24.80 -11.08
N GLY A 186 2.98 25.80 -11.08
CA GLY A 186 2.70 26.62 -12.26
C GLY A 186 3.86 27.50 -12.74
N ASP A 187 4.90 27.69 -11.92
CA ASP A 187 6.14 28.37 -12.29
C ASP A 187 7.19 27.42 -12.89
N GLY A 188 6.89 26.12 -12.98
CA GLY A 188 7.79 25.09 -13.49
C GLY A 188 8.60 24.36 -12.41
N THR A 189 8.47 24.74 -11.13
CA THR A 189 9.09 24.02 -10.01
C THR A 189 8.55 22.59 -9.94
N LYS A 190 9.43 21.60 -9.80
CA LYS A 190 9.07 20.17 -9.80
C LYS A 190 9.60 19.49 -8.55
N THR A 191 8.72 18.78 -7.85
CA THR A 191 9.09 17.88 -6.75
C THR A 191 8.63 16.46 -7.09
N PRO A 192 9.45 15.42 -6.86
CA PRO A 192 8.99 14.04 -7.00
C PRO A 192 7.93 13.70 -5.94
N PHE A 193 7.04 12.77 -6.27
CA PHE A 193 6.25 12.09 -5.25
C PHE A 193 7.14 11.16 -4.43
N LEU A 194 6.85 11.05 -3.13
CA LEU A 194 7.57 10.15 -2.24
C LEU A 194 7.43 8.68 -2.64
N SER A 195 8.46 7.89 -2.36
CA SER A 195 8.40 6.44 -2.44
C SER A 195 7.56 5.84 -1.30
N GLU A 196 7.11 4.60 -1.50
CA GLU A 196 6.39 3.83 -0.48
C GLU A 196 7.13 3.80 0.86
N ALA A 197 8.45 3.54 0.85
CA ALA A 197 9.25 3.46 2.07
C ALA A 197 9.28 4.80 2.83
N GLU A 198 9.35 5.93 2.11
CA GLU A 198 9.34 7.27 2.72
C GLU A 198 7.97 7.63 3.31
N ILE A 199 6.89 7.11 2.73
CA ILE A 199 5.51 7.27 3.23
C ILE A 199 5.31 6.41 4.47
N HIS A 200 5.67 5.12 4.43
CA HIS A 200 5.54 4.25 5.61
C HIS A 200 6.28 4.79 6.82
N ALA A 201 7.55 5.17 6.65
CA ALA A 201 8.33 5.77 7.74
C ALA A 201 7.67 7.05 8.28
N HIS A 202 7.05 7.87 7.43
CA HIS A 202 6.35 9.08 7.88
C HIS A 202 5.12 8.77 8.74
N LEU A 203 4.31 7.81 8.30
CA LEU A 203 3.07 7.46 8.98
C LEU A 203 3.37 6.75 10.33
N GLU A 204 4.43 5.97 10.39
CA GLU A 204 4.96 5.42 11.65
C GLU A 204 5.40 6.54 12.61
N ASP A 205 6.20 7.51 12.13
CA ASP A 205 6.63 8.65 12.94
C ASP A 205 5.44 9.46 13.52
N LEU A 206 4.38 9.66 12.72
CA LEU A 206 3.17 10.37 13.17
C LEU A 206 2.38 9.58 14.21
N ALA A 207 2.30 8.26 14.07
CA ALA A 207 1.58 7.40 15.00
C ALA A 207 2.26 7.30 16.38
N GLU A 208 3.58 7.50 16.43
CA GLU A 208 4.37 7.46 17.67
C GLU A 208 4.44 8.82 18.42
N SER A 209 3.95 9.91 17.81
CA SER A 209 3.99 11.30 18.33
C SER A 209 2.68 11.79 18.96
#